data_AF-A0A4Y7PSQ5-F1
#
_entry.id   AF-A0A4Y7PSQ5-F1
#
_cell.length_a   1.000
_cell.length_b   1.000
_cell.length_c   1.000
_cell.angle_alpha   90.00
_cell.angle_beta   90.00
_cell.angle_gamma   90.00
#
_symmetry.space_group_name_H-M   'P 1'
#
loop_
_entity.id
_entity.type
_entity.pdbx_description
1 polymer ?
#
loop_
_entity_poly.entity_id
_entity_poly.type
_entity_poly.pdbx_seq_one_letter_code
_entity_poly.pdbx_strand_id
1 'polypeptide(L)'
;MEDEKRAEETGRNEEHDIEQIPLEGVREEEEEQGKCLPEEESPEPPQSLEGKIRQDKARQEKRRSVDEVRKVQENTRLQMELHRKYEERRAKRQDEMPQKSQRDQEKDEARKKHADSRKLAEKILYGGLHISAAGLSNGSEDSFDYVSPLSEAEQFRLQEEHARTQQEQFSSDVMKAEQKQLARAAKAAWTSSKDRFLHTWADYELAWSTLDNQATLNFKTIPWPTLKRPALPEDLSMKTIGQFLLSPYRSQGNANKERVKEQLQRWNPDLLCQKWMKKVVVDDKDSVKEGVARVFRSLNGILSGHSPESAMGLARWSYLPSPLSEMEWTTFSETEWRRRQEEYARMQQDQFNRGSKKMEQNEQPWLNDDDRNEHKSPANMRRWVQSGERDVVTKPVPGVEGPRDAERRTIVGTRLNQQDEEWRAGQQDTDFTIEWQMWWQQVNALDMLAVLEGCMEFDIDSKIECLRVARSAKIYQRLVAFVYAQTKMAGKKPASVKH
;
A
#
# COMPACT_ATOMS: atom_id res chain seq x y z
N MET A 1 23.93 -47.31 9.93
CA MET A 1 22.95 -46.54 9.13
C MET A 1 21.65 -47.32 8.92
N GLU A 2 21.37 -48.40 9.68
CA GLU A 2 20.09 -49.13 9.63
C GLU A 2 19.31 -49.14 10.96
N ASP A 3 19.85 -48.60 12.05
CA ASP A 3 19.16 -48.57 13.35
C ASP A 3 18.37 -47.28 13.63
N GLU A 4 18.40 -46.30 12.71
CA GLU A 4 17.74 -45.00 12.88
C GLU A 4 16.41 -44.88 12.08
N LYS A 5 15.82 -46.03 11.72
CA LYS A 5 14.52 -46.09 11.00
C LYS A 5 13.40 -46.75 11.79
N ARG A 6 13.62 -47.11 13.06
CA ARG A 6 12.65 -47.86 13.88
C ARG A 6 11.92 -47.06 14.96
N ALA A 7 12.15 -45.74 15.03
CA ALA A 7 11.59 -44.89 16.08
C ALA A 7 10.36 -44.06 15.66
N GLU A 8 9.89 -44.13 14.41
CA GLU A 8 8.79 -43.28 13.92
C GLU A 8 7.42 -43.99 13.77
N GLU A 9 7.28 -45.25 14.19
CA GLU A 9 6.06 -46.05 13.90
C GLU A 9 5.14 -46.35 15.10
N THR A 10 5.30 -45.69 16.24
CA THR A 10 4.44 -45.88 17.43
C THR A 10 3.74 -44.60 17.90
N GLY A 11 3.04 -43.92 16.98
CA GLY A 11 2.23 -42.74 17.28
C GLY A 11 0.87 -42.73 16.58
N ARG A 12 0.27 -43.91 16.36
CA ARG A 12 -1.07 -44.07 15.79
C ARG A 12 -2.05 -44.54 16.86
N ASN A 13 -3.16 -43.82 16.96
CA ASN A 13 -4.44 -44.21 17.56
C ASN A 13 -4.53 -44.20 19.09
N GLU A 14 -4.57 -43.00 19.67
CA GLU A 14 -5.51 -42.72 20.75
C GLU A 14 -6.60 -41.81 20.18
N GLU A 15 -7.53 -42.41 19.43
CA GLU A 15 -8.87 -41.85 19.24
C GLU A 15 -9.49 -41.76 20.63
N HIS A 16 -9.48 -40.57 21.20
CA HIS A 16 -10.35 -40.26 22.32
C HIS A 16 -11.79 -40.37 21.81
N ASP A 17 -12.43 -41.48 22.15
CA ASP A 17 -13.88 -41.63 22.19
C ASP A 17 -14.45 -40.46 23.00
N ILE A 18 -14.87 -39.43 22.29
CA ILE A 18 -15.80 -38.45 22.81
C ILE A 18 -17.12 -39.20 22.88
N GLU A 19 -17.39 -39.77 24.06
CA GLU A 19 -18.70 -40.29 24.43
C GLU A 19 -19.75 -39.29 23.97
N GLN A 20 -20.55 -39.73 22.98
CA GLN A 20 -21.71 -39.03 22.51
C GLN A 20 -22.65 -38.88 23.71
N ILE A 21 -22.67 -37.68 24.30
CA ILE A 21 -23.69 -37.32 25.27
C ILE A 21 -25.02 -37.46 24.53
N PRO A 22 -25.94 -38.35 24.97
CA PRO A 22 -27.24 -38.48 24.35
C PRO A 22 -27.96 -37.15 24.46
N LEU A 23 -28.23 -36.52 23.32
CA LEU A 23 -29.23 -35.46 23.22
C LEU A 23 -30.58 -36.14 23.43
N GLU A 24 -30.94 -36.36 24.70
CA GLU A 24 -32.30 -36.70 25.08
C GLU A 24 -33.22 -35.60 24.54
N GLY A 25 -34.09 -36.02 23.62
CA GLY A 25 -35.04 -35.16 22.94
C GLY A 25 -35.86 -34.38 23.95
N VAL A 26 -35.73 -33.06 23.90
CA VAL A 26 -36.77 -32.14 24.37
C VAL A 26 -37.93 -32.33 23.41
N ARG A 27 -38.76 -33.32 23.74
CA ARG A 27 -40.05 -33.61 23.14
C ARG A 27 -40.90 -32.36 23.32
N GLU A 28 -41.18 -31.67 22.23
CA GLU A 28 -42.19 -30.62 22.16
C GLU A 28 -43.53 -31.28 22.46
N GLU A 29 -43.91 -31.28 23.74
CA GLU A 29 -45.29 -31.53 24.16
C GLU A 29 -46.10 -30.30 23.71
N GLU A 30 -46.62 -30.40 22.48
CA GLU A 30 -47.77 -29.62 22.03
C GLU A 30 -48.95 -29.95 22.95
N GLU A 31 -49.06 -29.18 24.02
CA GLU A 31 -50.20 -29.21 24.93
C GLU A 31 -51.42 -28.64 24.18
N GLU A 32 -52.22 -29.56 23.60
CA GLU A 32 -53.61 -29.32 23.22
C GLU A 32 -54.39 -28.87 24.47
N GLN A 33 -54.41 -27.56 24.74
CA GLN A 33 -55.32 -27.00 25.72
C GLN A 33 -56.69 -26.78 25.08
N GLY A 34 -57.59 -27.65 25.54
CA GLY A 34 -59.01 -27.62 25.27
C GLY A 34 -59.65 -26.27 25.57
N LYS A 35 -60.56 -25.94 24.67
CA LYS A 35 -61.48 -24.82 24.69
C LYS A 35 -62.49 -25.01 25.83
N CYS A 36 -62.12 -24.67 27.06
CA CYS A 36 -63.03 -24.57 28.19
C CYS A 36 -63.56 -23.13 28.35
N LEU A 37 -64.83 -23.08 28.74
CA LEU A 37 -65.71 -21.92 28.83
C LEU A 37 -65.16 -20.78 29.72
N PRO A 38 -65.59 -19.53 29.47
CA PRO A 38 -65.26 -18.40 30.34
C PRO A 38 -65.99 -18.57 31.68
N GLU A 39 -65.30 -19.14 32.67
CA GLU A 39 -65.70 -18.99 34.08
C GLU A 39 -65.49 -17.54 34.50
N GLU A 40 -66.51 -16.97 35.14
CA GLU A 40 -66.50 -15.62 35.72
C GLU A 40 -65.31 -15.48 36.69
N GLU A 41 -64.36 -14.62 36.30
CA GLU A 41 -63.20 -14.24 37.11
C GLU A 41 -63.67 -13.57 38.41
N SER A 42 -63.55 -14.33 39.50
CA SER A 42 -63.50 -13.79 40.85
C SER A 42 -62.26 -12.88 40.97
N PRO A 43 -62.38 -11.67 41.53
CA PRO A 43 -61.27 -10.71 41.58
C PRO A 43 -60.11 -11.28 42.41
N GLU A 44 -59.03 -11.68 41.72
CA GLU A 44 -57.83 -12.19 42.37
C GLU A 44 -57.26 -11.15 43.35
N PRO A 45 -56.78 -11.61 44.53
CA PRO A 45 -56.15 -10.72 45.50
C PRO A 45 -54.90 -10.06 44.88
N PRO A 46 -54.61 -8.80 45.24
CA PRO A 46 -53.53 -8.03 44.64
C PRO A 46 -52.20 -8.77 44.80
N GLN A 47 -51.68 -9.29 43.68
CA GLN A 47 -50.38 -9.94 43.64
C GLN A 47 -49.32 -8.99 44.21
N SER A 48 -48.65 -9.44 45.26
CA SER A 48 -47.61 -8.67 45.95
C SER A 48 -46.56 -8.18 44.95
N LEU A 49 -46.22 -6.89 45.04
CA LEU A 49 -45.19 -6.21 44.24
C LEU A 49 -43.85 -6.97 44.22
N GLU A 50 -43.54 -7.69 45.31
CA GLU A 50 -42.33 -8.51 45.42
C GLU A 50 -42.32 -9.70 44.45
N GLY A 51 -43.48 -10.28 44.14
CA GLY A 51 -43.61 -11.38 43.18
C GLY A 51 -43.24 -10.94 41.77
N LYS A 52 -43.70 -9.77 41.35
CA LYS A 52 -43.38 -9.18 40.03
C LYS A 52 -41.88 -8.89 39.89
N ILE A 53 -41.25 -8.32 40.93
CA ILE A 53 -39.81 -8.05 40.93
C ILE A 53 -38.99 -9.34 40.80
N ARG A 54 -39.38 -10.41 41.52
CA ARG A 54 -38.71 -11.72 41.41
C ARG A 54 -38.87 -12.32 40.02
N GLN A 55 -40.06 -12.24 39.43
CA GLN A 55 -40.34 -12.75 38.10
C GLN A 55 -39.54 -12.02 37.01
N ASP A 56 -39.44 -10.69 37.11
CA ASP A 56 -38.67 -9.89 36.16
C ASP A 56 -37.17 -10.14 36.27
N LYS A 57 -36.65 -10.32 37.51
CA LYS A 57 -35.26 -10.71 37.73
C LYS A 57 -34.95 -12.07 37.10
N ALA A 58 -35.83 -13.06 37.29
CA ALA A 58 -35.68 -14.39 36.69
C ALA A 58 -35.74 -14.33 35.15
N ARG A 59 -36.62 -13.51 34.58
CA ARG A 59 -36.68 -13.27 33.12
C ARG A 59 -35.41 -12.61 32.59
N GLN A 60 -34.84 -11.65 33.34
CA GLN A 60 -33.61 -10.97 32.96
C GLN A 60 -32.41 -11.93 32.98
N GLU A 61 -32.34 -12.79 34.00
CA GLU A 61 -31.28 -13.80 34.12
C GLU A 61 -31.37 -14.84 33.00
N LYS A 62 -32.58 -15.31 32.66
CA LYS A 62 -32.80 -16.21 31.51
C LYS A 62 -32.35 -15.58 30.20
N ARG A 63 -32.62 -14.28 29.98
CA ARG A 63 -32.13 -13.54 28.78
C ARG A 63 -30.61 -13.48 28.75
N ARG A 64 -29.95 -13.17 29.87
CA ARG A 64 -28.49 -13.15 29.97
C ARG A 64 -27.86 -14.51 29.65
N SER A 65 -28.44 -15.59 30.16
CA SER A 65 -27.97 -16.95 29.89
C SER A 65 -28.09 -17.31 28.40
N VAL A 66 -29.20 -16.97 27.75
CA VAL A 66 -29.38 -17.20 26.30
C VAL A 66 -28.37 -16.42 25.47
N ASP A 67 -28.11 -15.15 25.82
CA ASP A 67 -27.12 -14.33 25.14
C ASP A 67 -25.69 -14.86 25.33
N GLU A 68 -25.38 -15.42 26.50
CA GLU A 68 -24.09 -16.04 26.78
C GLU A 68 -23.87 -17.32 25.98
N VAL A 69 -24.87 -18.20 25.92
CA VAL A 69 -24.84 -19.40 25.06
C VAL A 69 -24.66 -19.02 23.59
N ARG A 70 -25.36 -17.98 23.11
CA ARG A 70 -25.20 -17.48 21.74
C ARG A 70 -23.78 -16.99 21.45
N LYS A 71 -23.15 -16.27 22.39
CA LYS A 71 -21.77 -15.80 22.26
C LYS A 71 -20.77 -16.96 22.22
N VAL A 72 -20.96 -17.98 23.05
CA VAL A 72 -20.11 -19.18 23.04
C VAL A 72 -20.24 -19.91 21.71
N GLN A 73 -21.47 -20.09 21.20
CA GLN A 73 -21.72 -20.74 19.91
C GLN A 73 -21.09 -19.97 18.74
N GLU A 74 -21.18 -18.64 18.73
CA GLU A 74 -20.56 -17.78 17.71
C GLU A 74 -19.03 -17.84 17.77
N ASN A 75 -18.44 -17.84 18.97
CA ASN A 75 -16.99 -17.99 19.13
C ASN A 75 -16.51 -19.36 18.62
N THR A 76 -17.23 -20.44 18.95
CA THR A 76 -16.95 -21.78 18.42
C THR A 76 -17.02 -21.84 16.90
N ARG A 77 -18.02 -21.18 16.29
CA ARG A 77 -18.12 -21.06 14.83
C ARG A 77 -16.92 -20.32 14.22
N LEU A 78 -16.48 -19.23 14.83
CA LEU A 78 -15.32 -18.47 14.37
C LEU A 78 -14.02 -19.27 14.49
N GLN A 79 -13.84 -20.05 15.57
CA GLN A 79 -12.72 -20.97 15.74
C GLN A 79 -12.68 -22.02 14.61
N MET A 80 -13.81 -22.63 14.29
CA MET A 80 -13.92 -23.58 13.18
C MET A 80 -13.60 -22.93 11.82
N GLU A 81 -14.06 -21.69 11.58
CA GLU A 81 -13.77 -20.98 10.33
C GLU A 81 -12.27 -20.64 10.19
N LEU A 82 -11.63 -20.22 11.28
CA LEU A 82 -10.18 -19.98 11.31
C LEU A 82 -9.39 -21.25 11.05
N HIS A 83 -9.79 -22.38 11.66
CA HIS A 83 -9.17 -23.67 11.40
C HIS A 83 -9.35 -24.09 9.95
N ARG A 84 -10.55 -23.93 9.38
CA ARG A 84 -10.81 -24.21 7.95
C ARG A 84 -9.92 -23.37 7.03
N LYS A 85 -9.79 -22.06 7.29
CA LYS A 85 -8.90 -21.16 6.52
C LYS A 85 -7.43 -21.53 6.65
N TYR A 86 -7.02 -22.03 7.82
CA TYR A 86 -5.66 -22.49 8.03
C TYR A 86 -5.35 -23.74 7.21
N GLU A 87 -6.25 -24.73 7.24
CA GLU A 87 -6.12 -25.96 6.44
C GLU A 87 -6.18 -25.69 4.93
N GLU A 88 -7.05 -24.78 4.48
CA GLU A 88 -7.09 -24.35 3.08
C GLU A 88 -5.75 -23.74 2.62
N ARG A 89 -5.12 -22.90 3.46
CA ARG A 89 -3.77 -22.36 3.19
C ARG A 89 -2.67 -23.42 3.27
N ARG A 90 -2.86 -24.49 4.03
CA ARG A 90 -1.93 -25.61 4.12
C ARG A 90 -2.02 -26.47 2.87
N ALA A 91 -3.23 -26.84 2.45
CA ALA A 91 -3.51 -27.56 1.20
C ALA A 91 -2.96 -26.80 -0.01
N LYS A 92 -3.25 -25.49 -0.11
CA LYS A 92 -2.73 -24.65 -1.20
C LYS A 92 -1.19 -24.65 -1.26
N ARG A 93 -0.51 -24.64 -0.12
CA ARG A 93 0.96 -24.72 -0.06
C ARG A 93 1.49 -26.09 -0.45
N GLN A 94 0.76 -27.16 -0.17
CA GLN A 94 1.11 -28.50 -0.63
C GLN A 94 0.96 -28.64 -2.14
N ASP A 95 -0.06 -28.03 -2.75
CA ASP A 95 -0.27 -28.03 -4.20
C ASP A 95 0.72 -27.11 -4.95
N GLU A 96 1.11 -25.98 -4.35
CA GLU A 96 2.08 -25.04 -4.94
C GLU A 96 3.53 -25.56 -4.91
N MET A 97 3.89 -26.42 -3.95
CA MET A 97 5.25 -26.95 -3.81
C MET A 97 5.75 -27.73 -5.05
N PRO A 98 5.01 -28.73 -5.58
CA PRO A 98 5.43 -29.47 -6.77
C PRO A 98 5.45 -28.59 -8.02
N GLN A 99 4.52 -27.65 -8.17
CA GLN A 99 4.54 -26.72 -9.31
C GLN A 99 5.76 -25.80 -9.29
N LYS A 100 6.17 -25.33 -8.11
CA LYS A 100 7.38 -24.51 -7.98
C LYS A 100 8.62 -25.32 -8.33
N SER A 101 8.71 -26.55 -7.84
CA SER A 101 9.81 -27.46 -8.19
C SER A 101 9.86 -27.75 -9.69
N GLN A 102 8.71 -27.92 -10.35
CA GLN A 102 8.64 -28.11 -11.80
C GLN A 102 9.09 -26.87 -12.57
N ARG A 103 8.66 -25.66 -12.16
CA ARG A 103 9.11 -24.42 -12.80
C ARG A 103 10.61 -24.19 -12.62
N ASP A 104 11.14 -24.50 -11.45
CA ASP A 104 12.58 -24.38 -11.17
C ASP A 104 13.38 -25.39 -12.02
N GLN A 105 12.89 -26.62 -12.16
CA GLN A 105 13.47 -27.63 -13.07
C GLN A 105 13.41 -27.19 -14.54
N GLU A 106 12.25 -26.72 -15.01
CA GLU A 106 12.07 -26.22 -16.39
C GLU A 106 13.00 -25.03 -16.68
N LYS A 107 13.18 -24.14 -15.70
CA LYS A 107 14.09 -23.00 -15.81
C LYS A 107 15.55 -23.42 -15.88
N ASP A 108 15.96 -24.43 -15.11
CA ASP A 108 17.31 -24.97 -15.16
C ASP A 108 17.57 -25.78 -16.45
N GLU A 109 16.56 -26.50 -16.96
CA GLU A 109 16.62 -27.11 -18.29
C GLU A 109 16.74 -26.07 -19.40
N ALA A 110 15.98 -24.97 -19.33
CA ALA A 110 16.07 -23.87 -20.28
C ALA A 110 17.45 -23.22 -20.25
N ARG A 111 18.02 -23.01 -19.04
CA ARG A 111 19.40 -22.52 -18.87
C ARG A 111 20.43 -23.47 -19.47
N LYS A 112 20.25 -24.78 -19.28
CA LYS A 112 21.14 -25.80 -19.86
C LYS A 112 21.05 -25.81 -21.40
N LYS A 113 19.84 -25.82 -21.96
CA LYS A 113 19.63 -25.71 -23.42
C LYS A 113 20.25 -24.43 -23.98
N HIS A 114 20.08 -23.30 -23.30
CA HIS A 114 20.69 -22.03 -23.72
C HIS A 114 22.23 -22.09 -23.65
N ALA A 115 22.80 -22.71 -22.62
CA ALA A 115 24.25 -22.90 -22.51
C ALA A 115 24.80 -23.83 -23.60
N ASP A 116 24.09 -24.91 -23.93
CA ASP A 116 24.47 -25.85 -24.99
C ASP A 116 24.36 -25.22 -26.38
N SER A 117 23.29 -24.47 -26.65
CA SER A 117 23.16 -23.66 -27.87
C SER A 117 24.28 -22.62 -28.00
N ARG A 118 24.68 -21.97 -26.89
CA ARG A 118 25.81 -21.04 -26.87
C ARG A 118 27.13 -21.74 -27.19
N LYS A 119 27.38 -22.93 -26.63
CA LYS A 119 28.58 -23.74 -26.94
C LYS A 119 28.60 -24.21 -28.39
N LEU A 120 27.46 -24.59 -28.95
CA LEU A 120 27.35 -24.99 -30.36
C LEU A 120 27.62 -23.79 -31.27
N ALA A 121 27.05 -22.63 -30.95
CA ALA A 121 27.31 -21.38 -31.66
C ALA A 121 28.80 -21.00 -31.59
N GLU A 122 29.44 -21.07 -30.42
CA GLU A 122 30.89 -20.89 -30.29
C GLU A 122 31.68 -21.91 -31.13
N LYS A 123 31.28 -23.18 -31.14
CA LYS A 123 31.96 -24.22 -31.95
C LYS A 123 31.83 -23.96 -33.45
N ILE A 124 30.70 -23.42 -33.91
CA ILE A 124 30.52 -23.03 -35.32
C ILE A 124 31.37 -21.79 -35.62
N LEU A 125 31.37 -20.79 -34.74
CA LEU A 125 32.10 -19.53 -34.92
C LEU A 125 33.62 -19.73 -34.93
N TYR A 126 34.15 -20.59 -34.06
CA TYR A 126 35.59 -20.84 -33.91
C TYR A 126 36.10 -22.09 -34.65
N GLY A 127 35.22 -23.03 -35.02
CA GLY A 127 35.58 -24.26 -35.74
C GLY A 127 35.39 -24.21 -37.26
N GLY A 128 34.74 -23.16 -37.78
CA GLY A 128 34.40 -22.98 -39.20
C GLY A 128 35.52 -22.46 -40.12
N LEU A 129 36.80 -22.63 -39.78
CA LEU A 129 37.93 -22.18 -40.61
C LEU A 129 38.86 -23.30 -41.09
N HIS A 130 38.36 -24.54 -41.21
CA HIS A 130 39.08 -25.65 -41.85
C HIS A 130 38.13 -26.56 -42.65
N ILE A 131 37.32 -25.99 -43.55
CA ILE A 131 36.77 -26.78 -44.66
C ILE A 131 37.84 -26.78 -45.76
N SER A 132 38.52 -27.91 -45.88
CA SER A 132 39.53 -28.15 -46.92
C SER A 132 38.88 -28.00 -48.29
N ALA A 133 39.41 -27.07 -49.07
CA ALA A 133 39.19 -26.93 -50.48
C ALA A 133 39.77 -28.17 -51.21
N ALA A 134 38.94 -29.19 -51.43
CA ALA A 134 39.26 -30.27 -52.34
C ALA A 134 37.99 -30.85 -53.00
N GLY A 135 37.63 -30.25 -54.13
CA GLY A 135 36.95 -30.96 -55.22
C GLY A 135 35.43 -30.78 -55.31
N LEU A 136 34.96 -30.78 -56.57
CA LEU A 136 33.58 -30.72 -57.08
C LEU A 136 33.06 -29.27 -57.28
N SER A 137 33.16 -28.64 -58.46
CA SER A 137 32.75 -29.00 -59.83
C SER A 137 31.23 -29.12 -60.02
N ASN A 138 30.70 -28.07 -60.65
CA ASN A 138 29.51 -27.97 -61.49
C ASN A 138 28.13 -27.82 -60.82
N GLY A 139 27.61 -26.60 -60.95
CA GLY A 139 26.32 -26.38 -61.62
C GLY A 139 25.13 -26.16 -60.71
N SER A 140 24.97 -24.95 -60.19
CA SER A 140 23.67 -24.32 -59.91
C SER A 140 23.93 -22.86 -59.54
N GLU A 141 23.74 -21.97 -60.52
CA GLU A 141 23.55 -20.55 -60.30
C GLU A 141 22.20 -20.37 -59.59
N ASP A 142 22.20 -20.45 -58.26
CA ASP A 142 21.13 -19.86 -57.49
C ASP A 142 21.76 -18.86 -56.53
N SER A 143 21.23 -17.64 -56.62
CA SER A 143 21.68 -16.42 -55.98
C SER A 143 21.74 -16.60 -54.47
N PHE A 144 22.88 -17.07 -53.95
CA PHE A 144 23.20 -16.98 -52.53
C PHE A 144 23.52 -15.52 -52.24
N ASP A 145 22.49 -14.79 -51.82
CA ASP A 145 22.59 -13.47 -51.23
C ASP A 145 23.67 -13.53 -50.14
N TYR A 146 24.82 -12.91 -50.42
CA TYR A 146 25.90 -12.69 -49.47
C TYR A 146 25.30 -11.98 -48.26
N VAL A 147 25.03 -12.73 -47.20
CA VAL A 147 24.80 -12.17 -45.87
C VAL A 147 26.15 -11.59 -45.47
N SER A 148 26.36 -10.30 -45.78
CA SER A 148 27.52 -9.55 -45.33
C SER A 148 27.69 -9.82 -43.83
N PRO A 149 28.87 -10.29 -43.39
CA PRO A 149 29.19 -10.35 -41.98
C PRO A 149 28.88 -8.96 -41.40
N LEU A 150 27.98 -8.89 -40.42
CA LEU A 150 27.72 -7.66 -39.67
C LEU A 150 29.07 -7.05 -39.32
N SER A 151 29.25 -5.79 -39.69
CA SER A 151 30.53 -5.13 -39.51
C SER A 151 30.92 -5.17 -38.03
N GLU A 152 32.22 -5.25 -37.73
CA GLU A 152 32.73 -5.25 -36.35
C GLU A 152 32.18 -4.08 -35.52
N ALA A 153 31.90 -2.95 -36.17
CA ALA A 153 31.23 -1.80 -35.57
C ALA A 153 29.78 -2.10 -35.10
N GLU A 154 29.01 -2.91 -35.84
CA GLU A 154 27.66 -3.32 -35.43
C GLU A 154 27.68 -4.29 -34.24
N GLN A 155 28.69 -5.17 -34.18
CA GLN A 155 28.87 -6.05 -33.02
C GLN A 155 29.17 -5.24 -31.74
N PHE A 156 30.00 -4.19 -31.85
CA PHE A 156 30.30 -3.31 -30.73
C PHE A 156 29.05 -2.56 -30.24
N ARG A 157 28.22 -2.04 -31.16
CA ARG A 157 26.97 -1.35 -30.82
C ARG A 157 25.98 -2.27 -30.09
N LEU A 158 25.83 -3.51 -30.54
CA LEU A 158 24.98 -4.50 -29.88
C LEU A 158 25.49 -4.85 -28.47
N GLN A 159 26.81 -4.96 -28.30
CA GLN A 159 27.40 -5.25 -27.00
C GLN A 159 27.21 -4.09 -26.01
N GLU A 160 27.40 -2.86 -26.47
CA GLU A 160 27.17 -1.64 -25.68
C GLU A 160 25.69 -1.48 -25.31
N GLU A 161 24.78 -1.67 -26.26
CA GLU A 161 23.34 -1.61 -26.02
C GLU A 161 22.91 -2.63 -24.96
N HIS A 162 23.41 -3.87 -25.05
CA HIS A 162 23.13 -4.90 -24.06
C HIS A 162 23.68 -4.53 -22.67
N ALA A 163 24.87 -3.92 -22.60
CA ALA A 163 25.43 -3.43 -21.34
C ALA A 163 24.56 -2.30 -20.74
N ARG A 164 24.05 -1.39 -21.58
CA ARG A 164 23.15 -0.32 -21.15
C ARG A 164 21.82 -0.86 -20.64
N THR A 165 21.20 -1.80 -21.34
CA THR A 165 19.95 -2.44 -20.87
C THR A 165 20.14 -3.13 -19.53
N GLN A 166 21.28 -3.82 -19.31
CA GLN A 166 21.59 -4.44 -18.02
C GLN A 166 21.75 -3.40 -16.90
N GLN A 167 22.43 -2.29 -17.17
CA GLN A 167 22.60 -1.22 -16.20
C GLN A 167 21.26 -0.54 -15.85
N GLU A 168 20.40 -0.32 -16.83
CA GLU A 168 19.06 0.25 -16.63
C GLU A 168 18.15 -0.72 -15.85
N GLN A 169 18.18 -2.02 -16.15
CA GLN A 169 17.46 -3.05 -15.39
C GLN A 169 17.94 -3.09 -13.94
N PHE A 170 19.25 -3.10 -13.71
CA PHE A 170 19.81 -3.09 -12.36
C PHE A 170 19.39 -1.84 -11.59
N SER A 171 19.43 -0.67 -12.22
CA SER A 171 19.02 0.60 -11.60
C SER A 171 17.52 0.60 -11.26
N SER A 172 16.68 0.08 -12.15
CA SER A 172 15.24 -0.08 -11.93
C SER A 172 14.93 -1.02 -10.77
N ASP A 173 15.63 -2.15 -10.70
CA ASP A 173 15.44 -3.15 -9.65
C ASP A 173 15.92 -2.65 -8.28
N VAL A 174 17.02 -1.89 -8.24
CA VAL A 174 17.49 -1.22 -7.02
C VAL A 174 16.44 -0.22 -6.51
N MET A 175 15.90 0.62 -7.39
CA MET A 175 14.87 1.60 -7.03
C MET A 175 13.58 0.91 -6.51
N LYS A 176 13.12 -0.15 -7.19
CA LYS A 176 11.95 -0.94 -6.75
C LYS A 176 12.20 -1.62 -5.41
N ALA A 177 13.40 -2.16 -5.19
CA ALA A 177 13.78 -2.81 -3.94
C ALA A 177 13.79 -1.79 -2.77
N GLU A 178 14.34 -0.60 -2.99
CA GLU A 178 14.37 0.48 -2.02
C GLU A 178 12.96 0.97 -1.66
N GLN A 179 12.11 1.22 -2.66
CA GLN A 179 10.72 1.61 -2.42
C GLN A 179 9.94 0.55 -1.63
N LYS A 180 10.17 -0.74 -1.95
CA LYS A 180 9.57 -1.86 -1.20
C LYS A 180 10.08 -1.93 0.23
N GLN A 181 11.35 -1.60 0.47
CA GLN A 181 11.92 -1.55 1.82
C GLN A 181 11.31 -0.41 2.65
N LEU A 182 11.16 0.79 2.07
CA LEU A 182 10.48 1.91 2.73
C LEU A 182 9.01 1.60 3.05
N ALA A 183 8.28 0.98 2.12
CA ALA A 183 6.89 0.58 2.34
C ALA A 183 6.76 -0.47 3.47
N ARG A 184 7.70 -1.44 3.54
CA ARG A 184 7.75 -2.42 4.63
C ARG A 184 8.07 -1.78 5.98
N ALA A 185 9.04 -0.86 6.02
CA ALA A 185 9.39 -0.13 7.24
C ALA A 185 8.22 0.73 7.75
N ALA A 186 7.53 1.45 6.86
CA ALA A 186 6.35 2.23 7.21
C ALA A 186 5.21 1.35 7.77
N LYS A 187 4.95 0.21 7.13
CA LYS A 187 3.93 -0.75 7.60
C LYS A 187 4.28 -1.34 8.97
N ALA A 188 5.55 -1.70 9.19
CA ALA A 188 6.02 -2.20 10.48
C ALA A 188 5.90 -1.15 11.59
N ALA A 189 6.28 0.10 11.31
CA ALA A 189 6.13 1.21 12.26
C ALA A 189 4.65 1.47 12.61
N TRP A 190 3.75 1.35 11.64
CA TRP A 190 2.31 1.47 11.86
C TRP A 190 1.74 0.35 12.75
N THR A 191 2.09 -0.92 12.47
CA THR A 191 1.64 -2.05 13.29
C THR A 191 2.14 -1.93 14.72
N SER A 192 3.41 -1.57 14.92
CA SER A 192 3.95 -1.37 16.26
C SER A 192 3.26 -0.23 17.01
N SER A 193 2.84 0.83 16.30
CA SER A 193 2.08 1.94 16.91
C SER A 193 0.68 1.52 17.36
N LYS A 194 -0.01 0.71 16.54
CA LYS A 194 -1.31 0.13 16.89
C LYS A 194 -1.20 -0.80 18.10
N ASP A 195 -0.25 -1.74 18.08
CA ASP A 195 -0.10 -2.72 19.15
C ASP A 195 0.28 -2.04 20.47
N ARG A 196 1.16 -1.04 20.41
CA ARG A 196 1.51 -0.21 21.57
C ARG A 196 0.29 0.54 22.11
N PHE A 197 -0.56 1.08 21.25
CA PHE A 197 -1.79 1.75 21.68
C PHE A 197 -2.72 0.77 22.41
N LEU A 198 -2.96 -0.40 21.81
CA LEU A 198 -3.86 -1.42 22.38
C LEU A 198 -3.36 -1.90 23.75
N HIS A 199 -2.06 -2.13 23.89
CA HIS A 199 -1.45 -2.47 25.19
C HIS A 199 -1.64 -1.35 26.22
N THR A 200 -1.34 -0.11 25.84
CA THR A 200 -1.47 1.04 26.75
C THR A 200 -2.93 1.26 27.17
N TRP A 201 -3.89 0.97 26.28
CA TRP A 201 -5.31 1.03 26.58
C TRP A 201 -5.74 -0.08 27.55
N ALA A 202 -5.28 -1.30 27.34
CA ALA A 202 -5.54 -2.41 28.25
C ALA A 202 -4.98 -2.12 29.66
N ASP A 203 -3.76 -1.59 29.73
CA ASP A 203 -3.13 -1.17 31.00
C ASP A 203 -3.93 -0.06 31.69
N TYR A 204 -4.48 0.89 30.92
CA TYR A 204 -5.33 1.96 31.44
C TYR A 204 -6.59 1.41 32.10
N GLU A 205 -7.34 0.52 31.44
CA GLU A 205 -8.56 -0.06 32.03
C GLU A 205 -8.24 -0.98 33.21
N LEU A 206 -7.15 -1.74 33.16
CA LEU A 206 -6.69 -2.57 34.28
C LEU A 206 -6.27 -1.71 35.49
N ALA A 207 -5.59 -0.60 35.26
CA ALA A 207 -5.20 0.32 36.33
C ALA A 207 -6.43 1.00 36.97
N TRP A 208 -7.50 1.24 36.19
CA TRP A 208 -8.76 1.73 36.73
C TRP A 208 -9.46 0.71 37.63
N SER A 209 -9.50 -0.57 37.24
CA SER A 209 -10.16 -1.61 38.05
C SER A 209 -9.39 -1.94 39.33
N THR A 210 -8.06 -1.77 39.33
CA THR A 210 -7.21 -2.02 40.49
C THR A 210 -7.08 -0.82 41.44
N LEU A 211 -7.53 0.37 41.05
CA LEU A 211 -7.39 1.59 41.84
C LEU A 211 -8.05 1.46 43.22
N ASP A 212 -9.20 0.79 43.30
CA ASP A 212 -9.98 0.61 44.54
C ASP A 212 -9.22 -0.23 45.57
N ASN A 213 -8.34 -1.12 45.11
CA ASN A 213 -7.55 -2.01 45.95
C ASN A 213 -6.22 -1.39 46.41
N GLN A 214 -5.80 -0.25 45.85
CA GLN A 214 -4.58 0.42 46.27
C GLN A 214 -4.80 1.17 47.59
N ALA A 215 -3.89 0.96 48.54
CA ALA A 215 -3.92 1.63 49.85
C ALA A 215 -3.45 3.09 49.76
N THR A 216 -2.42 3.35 48.95
CA THR A 216 -1.82 4.66 48.74
C THR A 216 -1.75 5.00 47.26
N LEU A 217 -2.16 6.21 46.90
CA LEU A 217 -2.12 6.72 45.53
C LEU A 217 -1.15 7.89 45.42
N ASN A 218 -0.39 7.91 44.33
CA ASN A 218 0.52 8.99 43.96
C ASN A 218 0.11 9.52 42.58
N PHE A 219 0.63 10.68 42.19
CA PHE A 219 0.37 11.23 40.85
C PHE A 219 0.71 10.23 39.75
N LYS A 220 1.81 9.47 39.89
CA LYS A 220 2.26 8.49 38.89
C LYS A 220 1.44 7.19 38.86
N THR A 221 0.71 6.85 39.92
CA THR A 221 -0.07 5.60 39.98
C THR A 221 -1.48 5.77 39.43
N ILE A 222 -1.97 7.01 39.35
CA ILE A 222 -3.26 7.32 38.74
C ILE A 222 -3.20 7.04 37.23
N PRO A 223 -4.18 6.31 36.66
CA PRO A 223 -4.22 5.98 35.24
C PRO A 223 -4.67 7.17 34.40
N TRP A 224 -3.77 8.09 34.10
CA TRP A 224 -4.07 9.24 33.25
C TRP A 224 -4.38 8.83 31.81
N PRO A 225 -5.30 9.52 31.10
CA PRO A 225 -5.73 9.14 29.75
C PRO A 225 -4.71 9.63 28.71
N THR A 226 -3.51 9.04 28.72
CA THR A 226 -2.36 9.44 27.91
C THR A 226 -1.54 8.22 27.48
N LEU A 227 -0.91 8.29 26.30
CA LEU A 227 -0.06 7.18 25.81
C LEU A 227 1.26 7.02 26.57
N LYS A 228 1.77 8.12 27.12
CA LYS A 228 2.97 8.14 27.96
C LYS A 228 2.53 8.59 29.34
N ARG A 229 2.88 7.82 30.37
CA ARG A 229 2.58 8.16 31.75
C ARG A 229 3.18 9.54 32.08
N PRO A 230 2.36 10.53 32.48
CA PRO A 230 2.82 11.87 32.79
C PRO A 230 3.62 11.87 34.09
N ALA A 231 4.66 12.69 34.15
CA ALA A 231 5.43 12.91 35.37
C ALA A 231 4.90 14.11 36.15
N LEU A 232 4.34 15.09 35.43
CA LEU A 232 3.83 16.35 35.97
C LEU A 232 2.42 16.66 35.42
N PRO A 233 1.63 17.50 36.12
CA PRO A 233 0.35 17.99 35.61
C PRO A 233 0.46 18.71 34.26
N GLU A 234 1.62 19.29 33.96
CA GLU A 234 1.93 20.00 32.70
C GLU A 234 1.90 19.09 31.48
N ASP A 235 2.22 17.81 31.64
CA ASP A 235 2.23 16.81 30.57
C ASP A 235 0.80 16.48 30.08
N LEU A 236 -0.22 16.82 30.88
CA LEU A 236 -1.64 16.60 30.60
C LEU A 236 -2.20 17.69 29.69
N SER A 237 -1.74 17.69 28.45
CA SER A 237 -2.23 18.58 27.39
C SER A 237 -3.51 18.05 26.73
N MET A 238 -4.33 18.96 26.19
CA MET A 238 -5.49 18.59 25.37
C MET A 238 -5.11 17.69 24.18
N LYS A 239 -3.92 17.91 23.60
CA LYS A 239 -3.40 17.11 22.47
C LYS A 239 -3.09 15.68 22.89
N THR A 240 -2.38 15.47 24.00
CA THR A 240 -2.00 14.14 24.48
C THR A 240 -3.21 13.33 24.91
N ILE A 241 -4.19 13.98 25.57
CA ILE A 241 -5.45 13.36 25.97
C ILE A 241 -6.34 13.04 24.76
N GLY A 242 -6.45 13.98 23.81
CA GLY A 242 -7.21 13.80 22.57
C GLY A 242 -6.66 12.64 21.73
N GLN A 243 -5.33 12.56 21.57
CA GLN A 243 -4.67 11.46 20.85
C GLN A 243 -4.99 10.10 21.48
N PHE A 244 -5.04 10.02 22.82
CA PHE A 244 -5.35 8.79 23.51
C PHE A 244 -6.83 8.39 23.33
N LEU A 245 -7.76 9.32 23.56
CA LEU A 245 -9.20 9.01 23.58
C LEU A 245 -9.86 8.89 22.20
N LEU A 246 -9.44 9.75 21.27
CA LEU A 246 -9.98 9.80 19.90
C LEU A 246 -9.26 8.85 18.96
N SER A 247 -8.28 8.08 19.46
CA SER A 247 -7.61 7.06 18.68
C SER A 247 -8.60 6.12 17.98
N PRO A 248 -8.37 5.79 16.70
CA PRO A 248 -9.24 4.90 15.93
C PRO A 248 -9.21 3.45 16.43
N TYR A 249 -8.27 3.09 17.30
CA TYR A 249 -8.06 1.71 17.73
C TYR A 249 -8.87 1.30 18.98
N ARG A 250 -9.48 2.24 19.72
CA ARG A 250 -10.16 1.96 21.00
C ARG A 250 -11.48 1.19 20.82
N SER A 251 -12.35 1.64 19.93
CA SER A 251 -13.68 1.05 19.74
C SER A 251 -14.20 1.44 18.36
N GLN A 252 -14.40 0.46 17.48
CA GLN A 252 -14.93 0.70 16.14
C GLN A 252 -16.45 0.97 16.10
N GLY A 253 -17.13 1.02 17.27
CA GLY A 253 -18.59 1.18 17.36
C GLY A 253 -19.09 2.47 18.02
N ASN A 254 -18.33 3.09 18.92
CA ASN A 254 -18.82 4.25 19.69
C ASN A 254 -18.41 5.57 19.05
N ALA A 255 -19.38 6.48 18.91
CA ALA A 255 -19.11 7.81 18.40
C ALA A 255 -18.09 8.55 19.29
N ASN A 256 -17.21 9.36 18.69
CA ASN A 256 -16.19 10.12 19.42
C ASN A 256 -16.76 10.95 20.58
N LYS A 257 -17.95 11.56 20.37
CA LYS A 257 -18.64 12.36 21.38
C LYS A 257 -19.07 11.53 22.60
N GLU A 258 -19.54 10.31 22.38
CA GLU A 258 -19.96 9.39 23.45
C GLU A 258 -18.75 8.93 24.27
N ARG A 259 -17.66 8.55 23.57
CA ARG A 259 -16.38 8.21 24.18
C ARG A 259 -15.85 9.31 25.10
N VAL A 260 -15.99 10.58 24.72
CA VAL A 260 -15.57 11.72 25.54
C VAL A 260 -16.51 11.95 26.72
N LYS A 261 -17.83 11.79 26.54
CA LYS A 261 -18.82 11.89 27.62
C LYS A 261 -18.60 10.85 28.72
N GLU A 262 -18.32 9.60 28.36
CA GLU A 262 -17.95 8.54 29.32
C GLU A 262 -16.74 8.96 30.17
N GLN A 263 -15.72 9.53 29.54
CA GLN A 263 -14.51 9.97 30.24
C GLN A 263 -14.76 11.21 31.09
N LEU A 264 -15.64 12.14 30.68
CA LEU A 264 -16.04 13.29 31.51
C LEU A 264 -16.74 12.85 32.79
N GLN A 265 -17.58 11.82 32.73
CA GLN A 265 -18.20 11.25 33.92
C GLN A 265 -17.16 10.61 34.85
N ARG A 266 -16.20 9.86 34.28
CA ARG A 266 -15.12 9.21 35.03
C ARG A 266 -14.15 10.21 35.68
N TRP A 267 -13.83 11.31 34.99
CA TRP A 267 -12.88 12.35 35.40
C TRP A 267 -13.54 13.57 36.05
N ASN A 268 -14.77 13.44 36.55
CA ASN A 268 -15.43 14.53 37.26
C ASN A 268 -14.61 14.89 38.53
N PRO A 269 -14.20 16.15 38.71
CA PRO A 269 -13.32 16.54 39.81
C PRO A 269 -13.95 16.28 41.18
N ASP A 270 -15.26 16.44 41.33
CA ASP A 270 -15.95 16.26 42.60
C ASP A 270 -15.99 14.78 43.02
N LEU A 271 -16.46 13.93 42.11
CA LEU A 271 -16.54 12.47 42.34
C LEU A 271 -15.15 11.86 42.58
N LEU A 272 -14.17 12.28 41.78
CA LEU A 272 -12.81 11.77 41.88
C LEU A 272 -12.15 12.26 43.18
N CYS A 273 -12.32 13.54 43.54
CA CYS A 273 -11.81 14.07 44.79
C CYS A 273 -12.43 13.37 46.00
N GLN A 274 -13.75 13.17 46.00
CA GLN A 274 -14.46 12.53 47.10
C GLN A 274 -14.01 11.08 47.32
N LYS A 275 -13.83 10.31 46.24
CA LYS A 275 -13.51 8.88 46.30
C LYS A 275 -12.01 8.63 46.57
N TRP A 276 -11.11 9.34 45.90
CA TRP A 276 -9.70 8.95 45.84
C TRP A 276 -8.75 9.82 46.67
N MET A 277 -9.08 11.08 46.95
CA MET A 277 -8.13 12.00 47.63
C MET A 277 -7.80 11.61 49.07
N LYS A 278 -8.62 10.74 49.68
CA LYS A 278 -8.34 10.16 51.00
C LYS A 278 -7.14 9.21 50.97
N LYS A 279 -6.88 8.58 49.82
CA LYS A 279 -5.77 7.63 49.60
C LYS A 279 -4.53 8.29 49.00
N VAL A 280 -4.65 9.52 48.50
CA VAL A 280 -3.54 10.23 47.85
C VAL A 280 -2.55 10.76 48.90
N VAL A 281 -1.25 10.51 48.68
CA VAL A 281 -0.17 11.04 49.53
C VAL A 281 -0.23 12.56 49.57
N VAL A 282 -0.03 13.15 50.76
CA VAL A 282 -0.22 14.60 51.01
C VAL A 282 0.55 15.46 50.01
N ASP A 283 1.80 15.11 49.73
CA ASP A 283 2.69 15.84 48.82
C ASP A 283 2.19 15.89 47.37
N ASP A 284 1.45 14.85 46.94
CA ASP A 284 0.92 14.74 45.58
C ASP A 284 -0.51 15.26 45.45
N LYS A 285 -1.18 15.65 46.55
CA LYS A 285 -2.60 16.04 46.51
C LYS A 285 -2.87 17.21 45.58
N ASP A 286 -2.02 18.22 45.59
CA ASP A 286 -2.22 19.41 44.77
C ASP A 286 -1.92 19.12 43.28
N SER A 287 -0.87 18.34 43.01
CA SER A 287 -0.55 17.84 41.66
C SER A 287 -1.69 17.00 41.08
N VAL A 288 -2.30 16.12 41.89
CA VAL A 288 -3.42 15.29 41.46
C VAL A 288 -4.67 16.13 41.20
N LYS A 289 -5.02 17.08 42.07
CA LYS A 289 -6.14 18.00 41.85
C LYS A 289 -5.98 18.81 40.56
N GLU A 290 -4.79 19.38 40.34
CA GLU A 290 -4.50 20.14 39.12
C GLU A 290 -4.55 19.24 37.88
N GLY A 291 -3.99 18.03 37.95
CA GLY A 291 -4.05 17.06 36.86
C GLY A 291 -5.48 16.67 36.49
N VAL A 292 -6.33 16.41 37.48
CA VAL A 292 -7.76 16.11 37.27
C VAL A 292 -8.48 17.29 36.64
N ALA A 293 -8.24 18.51 37.14
CA ALA A 293 -8.82 19.73 36.59
C ALA A 293 -8.38 19.97 35.13
N ARG A 294 -7.13 19.66 34.77
CA ARG A 294 -6.62 19.76 33.40
C ARG A 294 -7.24 18.71 32.47
N VAL A 295 -7.37 17.47 32.92
CA VAL A 295 -8.06 16.42 32.15
C VAL A 295 -9.50 16.83 31.90
N PHE A 296 -10.23 17.22 32.94
CA PHE A 296 -11.63 17.63 32.81
C PHE A 296 -11.82 18.83 31.87
N ARG A 297 -10.98 19.88 31.97
CA ARG A 297 -10.97 21.02 31.03
C ARG A 297 -10.69 20.58 29.59
N SER A 298 -9.70 19.71 29.40
CA SER A 298 -9.33 19.20 28.09
C SER A 298 -10.46 18.39 27.44
N LEU A 299 -11.14 17.54 28.21
CA LEU A 299 -12.27 16.76 27.74
C LEU A 299 -13.46 17.64 27.34
N ASN A 300 -13.77 18.68 28.13
CA ASN A 300 -14.80 19.65 27.76
C ASN A 300 -14.42 20.42 26.49
N GLY A 301 -13.15 20.82 26.33
CA GLY A 301 -12.68 21.44 25.09
C GLY A 301 -12.87 20.54 23.87
N ILE A 302 -12.52 19.25 23.99
CA ILE A 302 -12.74 18.26 22.93
C ILE A 302 -14.24 18.08 22.62
N LEU A 303 -15.10 18.02 23.65
CA LEU A 303 -16.55 17.84 23.48
C LEU A 303 -17.23 19.04 22.81
N SER A 304 -16.82 20.26 23.19
CA SER A 304 -17.33 21.52 22.63
C SER A 304 -16.92 21.77 21.17
N GLY A 305 -16.14 20.87 20.56
CA GLY A 305 -15.69 21.03 19.18
C GLY A 305 -14.43 21.89 19.06
N HIS A 306 -13.86 22.38 20.17
CA HIS A 306 -12.46 22.85 20.21
C HIS A 306 -11.50 21.66 20.17
N SER A 307 -11.80 20.67 19.33
CA SER A 307 -10.89 19.57 19.10
C SER A 307 -9.57 20.18 18.63
N PRO A 308 -8.43 19.78 19.20
CA PRO A 308 -7.14 20.18 18.66
C PRO A 308 -7.00 19.70 17.21
N GLU A 309 -7.82 18.76 16.74
CA GLU A 309 -7.92 18.33 15.34
C GLU A 309 -8.79 19.24 14.47
N SER A 310 -9.63 20.11 15.02
CA SER A 310 -10.24 21.20 14.24
C SER A 310 -9.25 22.35 14.06
N ALA A 311 -8.36 22.58 15.05
CA ALA A 311 -7.21 23.47 14.90
C ALA A 311 -6.05 22.84 14.06
N MET A 312 -5.86 21.52 14.13
CA MET A 312 -4.84 20.76 13.37
C MET A 312 -5.36 20.12 12.08
N GLY A 313 -6.65 20.20 11.77
CA GLY A 313 -7.23 19.72 10.51
C GLY A 313 -6.72 20.51 9.30
N LEU A 314 -6.23 21.73 9.54
CA LEU A 314 -5.42 22.51 8.60
C LEU A 314 -3.93 22.13 8.63
N ALA A 315 -3.41 21.54 9.71
CA ALA A 315 -2.00 21.17 9.89
C ALA A 315 -1.67 19.69 9.59
N ARG A 316 -2.65 18.79 9.48
CA ARG A 316 -2.40 17.38 9.10
C ARG A 316 -2.07 17.23 7.61
N TRP A 317 -2.34 18.26 6.81
CA TRP A 317 -1.88 18.38 5.42
C TRP A 317 -0.44 18.92 5.28
N SER A 318 0.24 19.33 6.37
CA SER A 318 1.56 19.97 6.29
C SER A 318 2.78 19.07 6.58
N TYR A 319 2.62 17.74 6.60
CA TYR A 319 3.75 16.78 6.69
C TYR A 319 4.02 15.98 5.40
N LEU A 320 3.52 16.45 4.26
CA LEU A 320 4.23 16.32 2.99
C LEU A 320 5.16 17.53 2.86
N PRO A 321 6.38 17.42 2.31
CA PRO A 321 7.30 18.55 2.20
C PRO A 321 6.67 19.57 1.23
N SER A 322 6.02 20.59 1.79
CA SER A 322 5.65 21.77 1.04
C SER A 322 6.81 22.76 1.15
N PRO A 323 7.44 23.16 0.03
CA PRO A 323 8.17 24.42 0.03
C PRO A 323 7.13 25.54 0.20
N LEU A 324 7.58 26.68 0.71
CA LEU A 324 6.84 27.96 0.79
C LEU A 324 5.96 28.14 2.03
N SER A 325 6.65 28.59 3.09
CA SER A 325 6.11 29.39 4.17
C SER A 325 5.64 30.76 3.65
N GLU A 326 4.51 31.22 4.21
CA GLU A 326 4.06 32.62 4.29
C GLU A 326 4.22 33.48 3.03
N MET A 327 3.21 33.43 2.17
CA MET A 327 2.89 34.55 1.30
C MET A 327 1.46 34.95 1.60
N GLU A 328 1.30 36.17 2.11
CA GLU A 328 0.02 36.83 2.32
C GLU A 328 -0.86 36.62 1.08
N TRP A 329 -2.09 36.12 1.27
CA TRP A 329 -3.05 35.99 0.19
C TRP A 329 -3.61 37.37 -0.18
N THR A 330 -2.75 38.24 -0.73
CA THR A 330 -3.21 39.29 -1.62
C THR A 330 -3.71 38.60 -2.88
N THR A 331 -4.94 38.90 -3.27
CA THR A 331 -5.61 38.43 -4.50
C THR A 331 -4.61 38.31 -5.65
N PHE A 332 -4.19 37.07 -5.95
CA PHE A 332 -3.22 36.77 -6.99
C PHE A 332 -3.88 37.16 -8.32
N SER A 333 -3.33 38.18 -8.98
CA SER A 333 -3.91 38.68 -10.22
C SER A 333 -3.84 37.60 -11.30
N GLU A 334 -4.85 37.54 -12.18
CA GLU A 334 -4.88 36.56 -13.29
C GLU A 334 -3.61 36.64 -14.17
N THR A 335 -3.00 37.83 -14.22
CA THR A 335 -1.71 38.05 -14.89
C THR A 335 -0.54 37.36 -14.21
N GLU A 336 -0.46 37.33 -12.88
CA GLU A 336 0.59 36.58 -12.18
C GLU A 336 0.37 35.07 -12.28
N TRP A 337 -0.89 34.62 -12.33
CA TRP A 337 -1.21 33.21 -12.53
C TRP A 337 -0.74 32.73 -13.91
N ARG A 338 -1.01 33.50 -14.97
CA ARG A 338 -0.47 33.22 -16.32
C ARG A 338 1.05 33.23 -16.36
N ARG A 339 1.69 34.18 -15.67
CA ARG A 339 3.15 34.25 -15.58
C ARG A 339 3.75 33.00 -14.94
N ARG A 340 3.15 32.48 -13.87
CA ARG A 340 3.62 31.24 -13.21
C ARG A 340 3.37 29.99 -14.05
N GLN A 341 2.28 29.95 -14.81
CA GLN A 341 2.03 28.87 -15.78
C GLN A 341 3.10 28.88 -16.89
N GLU A 342 3.44 30.05 -17.42
CA GLU A 342 4.51 30.18 -18.41
C GLU A 342 5.89 29.84 -17.84
N GLU A 343 6.20 30.24 -16.60
CA GLU A 343 7.45 29.85 -15.92
C GLU A 343 7.53 28.34 -15.72
N TYR A 344 6.43 27.68 -15.34
CA TYR A 344 6.39 26.23 -15.18
C TYR A 344 6.57 25.49 -16.51
N ALA A 345 5.92 25.98 -17.58
CA ALA A 345 6.11 25.45 -18.93
C ALA A 345 7.56 25.61 -19.43
N ARG A 346 8.18 26.78 -19.17
CA ARG A 346 9.60 27.00 -19.46
C ARG A 346 10.50 26.05 -18.69
N MET A 347 10.23 25.82 -17.41
CA MET A 347 11.04 24.92 -16.58
C MET A 347 10.96 23.46 -17.05
N GLN A 348 9.78 23.00 -17.48
CA GLN A 348 9.59 21.68 -18.10
C GLN A 348 10.35 21.57 -19.43
N GLN A 349 10.27 22.59 -20.28
CA GLN A 349 11.02 22.65 -21.54
C GLN A 349 12.53 22.67 -21.30
N ASP A 350 13.00 23.38 -20.27
CA ASP A 350 14.40 23.43 -19.88
C ASP A 350 14.92 22.08 -19.39
N GLN A 351 14.11 21.35 -18.61
CA GLN A 351 14.46 19.99 -18.19
C GLN A 351 14.56 19.04 -19.39
N PHE A 352 13.60 19.13 -20.33
CA PHE A 352 13.63 18.36 -21.57
C PHE A 352 14.89 18.66 -22.40
N ASN A 353 15.20 19.95 -22.59
CA ASN A 353 16.38 20.40 -23.33
C ASN A 353 17.69 19.99 -22.65
N ARG A 354 17.76 19.98 -21.31
CA ARG A 354 18.92 19.48 -20.55
C ARG A 354 19.10 17.97 -20.71
N GLY A 355 18.00 17.22 -20.74
CA GLY A 355 18.02 15.79 -21.05
C GLY A 355 18.54 15.53 -22.47
N SER A 356 18.05 16.30 -23.44
CA SER A 356 18.44 16.18 -24.84
C SER A 356 19.92 16.56 -25.08
N LYS A 357 20.41 17.66 -24.49
CA LYS A 357 21.83 18.05 -24.56
C LYS A 357 22.78 17.04 -23.90
N LYS A 358 22.34 16.35 -22.85
CA LYS A 358 23.14 15.27 -22.23
C LYS A 358 23.26 14.05 -23.14
N MET A 359 22.24 13.76 -23.96
CA MET A 359 22.36 12.72 -24.99
C MET A 359 23.29 13.17 -26.12
N GLU A 360 23.17 14.42 -26.57
CA GLU A 360 23.99 14.97 -27.66
C GLU A 360 25.49 15.13 -27.27
N GLN A 361 25.79 15.46 -26.02
CA GLN A 361 27.18 15.48 -25.50
C GLN A 361 27.79 14.09 -25.33
N ASN A 362 26.97 13.04 -25.27
CA ASN A 362 27.44 11.66 -25.20
C ASN A 362 27.60 11.04 -26.60
N GLU A 363 27.25 11.77 -27.66
CA GLU A 363 27.31 11.34 -29.06
C GLU A 363 28.41 12.04 -29.89
N GLN A 364 29.31 12.83 -29.29
CA GLN A 364 30.52 13.31 -29.99
C GLN A 364 31.80 12.57 -29.58
N PRO A 365 32.65 12.18 -30.56
CA PRO A 365 33.44 10.96 -30.50
C PRO A 365 34.91 11.20 -30.13
N TRP A 366 35.51 10.10 -29.70
CA TRP A 366 36.92 9.76 -29.48
C TRP A 366 37.91 10.07 -30.63
N LEU A 367 37.89 11.28 -31.20
CA LEU A 367 38.72 11.63 -32.37
C LEU A 367 39.93 12.52 -32.07
N ASN A 368 40.45 12.57 -30.83
CA ASN A 368 41.60 13.45 -30.49
C ASN A 368 42.66 12.87 -29.54
N ASP A 369 42.82 11.55 -29.43
CA ASP A 369 43.81 10.96 -28.50
C ASP A 369 44.92 10.11 -29.17
N ASP A 370 45.26 10.35 -30.44
CA ASP A 370 46.36 9.63 -31.12
C ASP A 370 47.74 10.35 -31.14
N ASP A 371 47.90 11.56 -30.59
CA ASP A 371 49.15 12.34 -30.77
C ASP A 371 49.97 12.65 -29.50
N ARG A 372 49.80 11.91 -28.40
CA ARG A 372 50.66 12.11 -27.19
C ARG A 372 51.11 10.83 -26.52
N ASN A 373 51.98 10.06 -27.18
CA ASN A 373 52.95 9.26 -26.43
C ASN A 373 54.23 8.87 -27.21
N GLU A 374 54.90 9.82 -27.83
CA GLU A 374 56.32 9.65 -28.17
C GLU A 374 57.18 10.27 -27.07
N HIS A 375 57.67 9.44 -26.13
CA HIS A 375 59.01 9.50 -25.55
C HIS A 375 59.15 8.52 -24.36
N LYS A 376 59.77 7.36 -24.61
CA LYS A 376 60.80 6.71 -23.76
C LYS A 376 61.30 5.41 -24.43
N SER A 377 62.32 5.58 -25.28
CA SER A 377 63.67 4.96 -25.29
C SER A 377 63.93 3.63 -24.53
N PRO A 378 65.06 2.93 -24.80
CA PRO A 378 65.30 2.01 -25.91
C PRO A 378 65.84 0.64 -25.38
N ALA A 379 66.29 -0.23 -26.30
CA ALA A 379 67.13 -1.42 -26.07
C ALA A 379 66.43 -2.79 -25.94
N ASN A 380 66.20 -3.44 -27.08
CA ASN A 380 66.75 -4.76 -27.40
C ASN A 380 66.45 -5.07 -28.88
N MET A 381 67.48 -5.03 -29.75
CA MET A 381 68.22 -6.22 -30.21
C MET A 381 67.45 -6.95 -31.32
N ARG A 382 67.63 -6.51 -32.58
CA ARG A 382 68.58 -7.02 -33.60
C ARG A 382 68.07 -8.24 -34.39
N ARG A 383 67.98 -7.98 -35.72
CA ARG A 383 68.53 -8.76 -36.84
C ARG A 383 67.60 -9.80 -37.49
N TRP A 384 67.30 -9.56 -38.77
CA TRP A 384 67.27 -10.43 -39.98
C TRP A 384 66.43 -9.65 -41.04
N VAL A 385 67.01 -8.81 -41.90
CA VAL A 385 67.66 -9.06 -43.22
C VAL A 385 66.67 -9.42 -44.36
N GLN A 386 66.57 -8.49 -45.33
CA GLN A 386 66.25 -8.60 -46.78
C GLN A 386 64.82 -9.05 -47.16
N SER A 387 64.07 -8.39 -48.05
CA SER A 387 64.40 -8.13 -49.47
C SER A 387 63.30 -7.29 -50.17
N GLY A 388 63.67 -6.47 -51.18
CA GLY A 388 62.87 -6.14 -52.38
C GLY A 388 61.77 -5.08 -52.24
N GLU A 389 61.95 -3.81 -52.62
CA GLU A 389 61.93 -3.31 -54.02
C GLU A 389 60.89 -3.98 -54.93
N ARG A 390 59.76 -3.28 -55.15
CA ARG A 390 59.35 -2.87 -56.51
C ARG A 390 58.13 -1.93 -56.50
N ASP A 391 58.36 -0.74 -57.05
CA ASP A 391 57.35 0.12 -57.65
C ASP A 391 56.69 -0.58 -58.85
N VAL A 392 55.36 -0.56 -58.93
CA VAL A 392 54.63 -0.56 -60.21
C VAL A 392 53.42 0.35 -60.12
N VAL A 393 53.51 1.44 -60.89
CA VAL A 393 52.46 2.35 -61.31
C VAL A 393 51.49 1.63 -62.26
N THR A 394 50.18 1.67 -62.00
CA THR A 394 49.16 1.61 -63.06
C THR A 394 48.00 2.56 -62.77
N LYS A 395 47.71 3.38 -63.77
CA LYS A 395 46.71 4.45 -63.86
C LYS A 395 45.26 3.93 -63.87
N PRO A 396 44.25 4.78 -63.60
CA PRO A 396 42.84 4.43 -63.65
C PRO A 396 42.27 4.54 -65.08
N VAL A 397 41.28 3.69 -65.40
CA VAL A 397 40.41 3.81 -66.59
C VAL A 397 38.96 3.99 -66.10
N PRO A 398 38.19 4.93 -66.67
CA PRO A 398 36.84 5.26 -66.22
C PRO A 398 35.73 4.59 -67.04
N GLY A 399 34.58 4.43 -66.38
CA GLY A 399 33.25 4.56 -67.02
C GLY A 399 32.59 3.27 -67.50
N VAL A 400 31.54 2.83 -66.79
CA VAL A 400 30.32 2.27 -67.39
C VAL A 400 29.12 2.67 -66.52
N GLU A 401 28.13 3.25 -67.19
CA GLU A 401 26.81 3.68 -66.72
C GLU A 401 25.88 2.49 -66.46
N GLY A 402 24.84 2.65 -65.63
CA GLY A 402 23.63 1.81 -65.75
C GLY A 402 22.87 1.47 -64.46
N PRO A 403 21.68 2.05 -64.24
CA PRO A 403 20.84 1.85 -63.07
C PRO A 403 19.74 0.81 -63.30
N ARG A 404 19.26 0.15 -62.23
CA ARG A 404 17.85 -0.18 -61.89
C ARG A 404 17.78 -1.32 -60.87
N ASP A 405 16.70 -1.30 -60.09
CA ASP A 405 16.17 -2.38 -59.26
C ASP A 405 16.71 -2.52 -57.83
N ALA A 406 16.41 -1.53 -56.99
CA ALA A 406 16.43 -1.68 -55.53
C ALA A 406 15.22 -0.99 -54.89
N GLU A 407 14.00 -1.32 -55.33
CA GLU A 407 12.78 -0.79 -54.70
C GLU A 407 11.64 -1.82 -54.78
N ARG A 408 11.78 -2.98 -54.10
CA ARG A 408 10.64 -3.91 -53.93
C ARG A 408 10.77 -5.04 -52.88
N ARG A 409 11.59 -4.92 -51.83
CA ARG A 409 11.58 -5.88 -50.71
C ARG A 409 11.83 -5.23 -49.34
N THR A 410 10.93 -4.34 -48.93
CA THR A 410 10.94 -3.80 -47.54
C THR A 410 9.55 -3.44 -47.00
N ILE A 411 8.47 -4.04 -47.52
CA ILE A 411 7.09 -3.68 -47.13
C ILE A 411 6.33 -4.81 -46.41
N VAL A 412 6.86 -6.02 -46.28
CA VAL A 412 6.12 -7.15 -45.67
C VAL A 412 6.65 -7.56 -44.28
N GLY A 413 7.92 -7.26 -43.95
CA GLY A 413 8.53 -7.67 -42.66
C GLY A 413 8.29 -6.72 -41.49
N THR A 414 8.04 -5.43 -41.75
CA THR A 414 7.87 -4.41 -40.70
C THR A 414 6.43 -4.31 -40.17
N ARG A 415 5.45 -4.91 -40.85
CA ARG A 415 4.02 -4.79 -40.48
C ARG A 415 3.57 -5.82 -39.45
N LEU A 416 4.26 -6.96 -39.33
CA LEU A 416 3.92 -8.03 -38.37
C LEU A 416 4.51 -7.79 -36.98
N ASN A 417 5.71 -7.23 -36.87
CA ASN A 417 6.31 -6.90 -35.57
C ASN A 417 5.66 -5.68 -34.89
N GLN A 418 5.07 -4.76 -35.66
CA GLN A 418 4.42 -3.58 -35.11
C GLN A 418 3.06 -3.92 -34.46
N GLN A 419 2.35 -4.93 -34.96
CA GLN A 419 1.08 -5.39 -34.38
C GLN A 419 1.27 -6.17 -33.06
N ASP A 420 2.34 -6.95 -32.91
CA ASP A 420 2.62 -7.71 -31.69
C ASP A 420 3.14 -6.83 -30.53
N GLU A 421 3.85 -5.74 -30.83
CA GLU A 421 4.24 -4.75 -29.83
C GLU A 421 3.06 -3.86 -29.39
N GLU A 422 2.17 -3.47 -30.32
CA GLU A 422 0.94 -2.75 -29.98
C GLU A 422 -0.04 -3.60 -29.15
N TRP A 423 -0.10 -4.91 -29.37
CA TRP A 423 -0.97 -5.81 -28.59
C TRP A 423 -0.46 -6.03 -27.15
N ARG A 424 0.87 -6.12 -26.93
CA ARG A 424 1.46 -6.24 -25.58
C ARG A 424 1.46 -4.94 -24.80
N ALA A 425 1.63 -3.79 -25.47
CA ALA A 425 1.51 -2.47 -24.85
C ALA A 425 0.06 -2.18 -24.43
N GLY A 426 -0.92 -2.63 -25.23
CA GLY A 426 -2.35 -2.46 -24.93
C GLY A 426 -2.87 -3.26 -23.73
N GLN A 427 -2.25 -4.39 -23.39
CA GLN A 427 -2.77 -5.31 -22.36
C GLN A 427 -2.24 -5.02 -20.94
N GLN A 428 -1.03 -4.46 -20.81
CA GLN A 428 -0.49 -4.04 -19.50
C GLN A 428 -1.06 -2.69 -19.03
N ASP A 429 -1.46 -1.82 -19.96
CA ASP A 429 -2.04 -0.51 -19.64
C ASP A 429 -3.52 -0.64 -19.21
N THR A 430 -4.25 -1.65 -19.70
CA THR A 430 -5.64 -1.89 -19.29
C THR A 430 -5.76 -2.43 -17.87
N ASP A 431 -4.87 -3.31 -17.42
CA ASP A 431 -4.95 -3.88 -16.07
C ASP A 431 -4.57 -2.86 -14.98
N PHE A 432 -3.54 -2.03 -15.24
CA PHE A 432 -3.19 -0.92 -14.35
C PHE A 432 -4.30 0.14 -14.32
N THR A 433 -4.92 0.43 -15.46
CA THR A 433 -6.04 1.38 -15.52
C THR A 433 -7.28 0.84 -14.81
N ILE A 434 -7.58 -0.46 -14.89
CA ILE A 434 -8.72 -1.10 -14.21
C ILE A 434 -8.49 -1.15 -12.69
N GLU A 435 -7.32 -1.57 -12.22
CA GLU A 435 -6.99 -1.58 -10.78
C GLU A 435 -6.97 -0.17 -10.19
N TRP A 436 -6.38 0.79 -10.91
CA TRP A 436 -6.36 2.20 -10.51
C TRP A 436 -7.77 2.81 -10.50
N GLN A 437 -8.59 2.51 -11.51
CA GLN A 437 -9.98 2.94 -11.61
C GLN A 437 -10.85 2.33 -10.50
N MET A 438 -10.63 1.08 -10.10
CA MET A 438 -11.31 0.45 -8.96
C MET A 438 -10.87 1.05 -7.63
N TRP A 439 -9.57 1.21 -7.39
CA TRP A 439 -9.04 1.85 -6.18
C TRP A 439 -9.54 3.29 -6.03
N TRP A 440 -9.55 4.05 -7.13
CA TRP A 440 -10.06 5.42 -7.16
C TRP A 440 -11.59 5.49 -6.93
N GLN A 441 -12.37 4.57 -7.53
CA GLN A 441 -13.82 4.48 -7.32
C GLN A 441 -14.20 4.15 -5.88
N GLN A 442 -13.41 3.34 -5.19
CA GLN A 442 -13.78 2.84 -3.86
C GLN A 442 -13.35 3.76 -2.73
N VAL A 443 -12.17 4.40 -2.85
CA VAL A 443 -11.62 5.23 -1.77
C VAL A 443 -12.07 6.69 -1.89
N ASN A 444 -12.08 7.26 -3.10
CA ASN A 444 -12.40 8.70 -3.26
C ASN A 444 -13.90 9.00 -3.36
N ALA A 445 -14.72 8.05 -3.82
CA ALA A 445 -16.17 8.26 -3.86
C ALA A 445 -16.76 8.31 -2.45
N LEU A 446 -16.26 7.48 -1.52
CA LEU A 446 -16.69 7.48 -0.12
C LEU A 446 -16.30 8.76 0.60
N ASP A 447 -15.08 9.27 0.39
CA ASP A 447 -14.64 10.53 0.98
C ASP A 447 -15.41 11.74 0.43
N MET A 448 -15.68 11.77 -0.88
CA MET A 448 -16.51 12.83 -1.49
C MET A 448 -17.97 12.73 -1.07
N LEU A 449 -18.51 11.51 -0.93
CA LEU A 449 -19.86 11.30 -0.40
C LEU A 449 -19.96 11.76 1.05
N ALA A 450 -18.97 11.51 1.89
CA ALA A 450 -18.94 11.98 3.27
C ALA A 450 -18.93 13.53 3.35
N VAL A 451 -18.19 14.20 2.45
CA VAL A 451 -18.21 15.67 2.34
C VAL A 451 -19.56 16.18 1.85
N LEU A 452 -20.14 15.54 0.83
CA LEU A 452 -21.44 15.92 0.26
C LEU A 452 -22.64 15.57 1.17
N GLU A 453 -22.52 14.56 2.03
CA GLU A 453 -23.50 14.25 3.08
C GLU A 453 -23.55 15.33 4.15
N GLY A 454 -22.41 15.97 4.46
CA GLY A 454 -22.35 17.14 5.33
C GLY A 454 -23.02 18.39 4.73
N CYS A 455 -23.20 18.45 3.42
CA CYS A 455 -23.86 19.55 2.71
C CYS A 455 -25.37 19.26 2.55
N MET A 456 -26.17 19.64 3.55
CA MET A 456 -27.62 19.43 3.53
C MET A 456 -28.36 20.33 2.51
N GLU A 457 -27.72 21.38 2.00
CA GLU A 457 -28.33 22.34 1.06
C GLU A 457 -28.28 21.93 -0.42
N PHE A 458 -27.58 20.84 -0.73
CA PHE A 458 -27.48 20.33 -2.09
C PHE A 458 -28.60 19.31 -2.34
N ASP A 459 -29.35 19.49 -3.43
CA ASP A 459 -30.23 18.44 -3.94
C ASP A 459 -29.40 17.27 -4.51
N ILE A 460 -30.04 16.13 -4.67
CA ILE A 460 -29.40 14.88 -5.11
C ILE A 460 -28.74 15.06 -6.49
N ASP A 461 -29.37 15.84 -7.37
CA ASP A 461 -28.87 16.10 -8.72
C ASP A 461 -27.57 16.94 -8.71
N SER A 462 -27.49 17.97 -7.85
CA SER A 462 -26.29 18.79 -7.66
C SER A 462 -25.14 17.98 -7.04
N LYS A 463 -25.45 17.02 -6.16
CA LYS A 463 -24.46 16.09 -5.60
C LYS A 463 -23.91 15.15 -6.67
N ILE A 464 -24.78 14.62 -7.52
CA ILE A 464 -24.42 13.75 -8.65
C ILE A 464 -23.59 14.54 -9.68
N GLU A 465 -23.93 15.79 -9.96
CA GLU A 465 -23.18 16.65 -10.88
C GLU A 465 -21.79 16.97 -10.32
N CYS A 466 -21.65 17.28 -9.03
CA CYS A 466 -20.34 17.45 -8.37
C CYS A 466 -19.48 16.18 -8.45
N LEU A 467 -20.09 14.99 -8.25
CA LEU A 467 -19.40 13.71 -8.39
C LEU A 467 -18.99 13.42 -9.84
N ARG A 468 -19.83 13.79 -10.82
CA ARG A 468 -19.50 13.66 -12.26
C ARG A 468 -18.35 14.59 -12.65
N VAL A 469 -18.37 15.84 -12.18
CA VAL A 469 -17.30 16.82 -12.41
C VAL A 469 -15.99 16.40 -11.74
N ALA A 470 -16.04 15.81 -10.53
CA ALA A 470 -14.86 15.31 -9.83
C ALA A 470 -14.27 14.02 -10.44
N ARG A 471 -14.98 13.38 -11.38
CA ARG A 471 -14.59 12.12 -12.03
C ARG A 471 -13.84 12.33 -13.35
N SER A 472 -13.84 13.54 -13.92
CA SER A 472 -13.40 13.78 -15.31
C SER A 472 -11.95 14.28 -15.52
N ALA A 473 -11.09 14.46 -14.50
CA ALA A 473 -9.70 14.94 -14.66
C ALA A 473 -8.84 14.89 -13.37
N LYS A 474 -7.52 14.71 -13.57
CA LYS A 474 -6.48 14.63 -12.53
C LYS A 474 -6.34 15.92 -11.71
N ILE A 475 -6.24 15.79 -10.38
CA ILE A 475 -5.75 16.70 -9.31
C ILE A 475 -6.34 18.14 -9.28
N TYR A 476 -6.48 18.85 -10.40
CA TYR A 476 -7.13 20.17 -10.50
C TYR A 476 -8.63 20.16 -10.13
N GLN A 477 -9.25 18.99 -10.11
CA GLN A 477 -10.71 18.87 -9.92
C GLN A 477 -11.22 19.03 -8.51
N ARG A 478 -10.40 18.78 -7.48
CA ARG A 478 -10.81 19.07 -6.10
C ARG A 478 -10.91 20.58 -5.86
N LEU A 479 -10.00 21.35 -6.45
CA LEU A 479 -10.01 22.81 -6.41
C LEU A 479 -11.18 23.38 -7.22
N VAL A 480 -11.43 22.87 -8.44
CA VAL A 480 -12.55 23.33 -9.28
C VAL A 480 -13.90 22.98 -8.66
N ALA A 481 -14.09 21.78 -8.11
CA ALA A 481 -15.33 21.39 -7.44
C ALA A 481 -15.57 22.20 -6.15
N PHE A 482 -14.51 22.49 -5.38
CA PHE A 482 -14.59 23.33 -4.19
C PHE A 482 -14.94 24.79 -4.52
N VAL A 483 -14.29 25.37 -5.54
CA VAL A 483 -14.58 26.73 -6.02
C VAL A 483 -15.98 26.82 -6.63
N TYR A 484 -16.42 25.79 -7.37
CA TYR A 484 -17.78 25.70 -7.90
C TYR A 484 -18.83 25.62 -6.78
N ALA A 485 -18.58 24.81 -5.74
CA ALA A 485 -19.46 24.74 -4.58
C ALA A 485 -19.57 26.08 -3.83
N GLN A 486 -18.44 26.78 -3.64
CA GLN A 486 -18.44 28.10 -3.00
C GLN A 486 -19.15 29.18 -3.82
N THR A 487 -18.92 29.23 -5.14
CA THR A 487 -19.58 30.21 -6.02
C THR A 487 -21.09 29.98 -6.11
N LYS A 488 -21.55 28.73 -6.05
CA LYS A 488 -22.98 28.39 -5.93
C LYS A 488 -23.59 28.83 -4.59
N MET A 489 -22.84 28.72 -3.48
CA MET A 489 -23.27 29.21 -2.17
C MET A 489 -23.36 30.75 -2.15
N ALA A 490 -22.43 31.46 -2.79
CA ALA A 490 -22.44 32.93 -2.85
C ALA A 490 -23.52 33.52 -3.78
N GLY A 491 -24.01 32.74 -4.75
CA GLY A 491 -25.02 33.20 -5.72
C GLY A 491 -26.48 33.15 -5.24
N LYS A 492 -26.80 32.44 -4.16
CA LYS A 492 -28.15 32.41 -3.59
C LYS A 492 -28.34 33.61 -2.65
N LYS A 493 -28.78 34.75 -3.17
CA LYS A 493 -29.33 35.82 -2.32
C LYS A 493 -30.54 35.24 -1.55
N PRO A 494 -30.61 35.40 -0.21
CA PRO A 494 -31.78 34.96 0.54
C PRO A 494 -32.99 35.71 -0.01
N ALA A 495 -34.03 34.95 -0.39
CA ALA A 495 -35.29 35.52 -0.84
C ALA A 495 -35.75 36.53 0.22
N SER A 496 -35.90 37.80 -0.18
CA SER A 496 -36.39 38.84 0.71
C SER A 496 -37.79 38.42 1.16
N VAL A 497 -37.91 38.06 2.43
CA VAL A 497 -39.20 37.83 3.08
C VAL A 497 -39.93 39.18 3.01
N LYS A 498 -40.96 39.25 2.17
CA LYS A 498 -41.88 40.39 2.12
C LYS A 498 -42.69 40.37 3.41
N HIS A 499 -42.53 41.41 4.22
CA HIS A 499 -43.39 41.72 5.36
C HIS A 499 -44.75 42.23 4.91
#